data_AF-A0A419KLV7-F1
#
_entry.id   AF-A0A419KLV7-F1
#
_cell.length_a   1.000
_cell.length_b   1.000
_cell.length_c   1.000
_cell.angle_alpha   90.00
_cell.angle_beta   90.00
_cell.angle_gamma   90.00
#
_symmetry.space_group_name_H-M   'P 1'
#
loop_
_entity.id
_entity.type
_entity.pdbx_description
1 polymer ?
#
loop_
_entity_poly.entity_id
_entity_poly.type
_entity_poly.pdbx_seq_one_letter_code
_entity_poly.pdbx_strand_id
1 'polypeptide(L)'
;MWRIRSIFLVMVLAVILSVSIASSLVVGSNKTEEVKQISSLDDLEAAYPSLKKAVNITLVKEHMEFFSNLRSRAVGYEGNRKAAEYIYQKFLEYGLTNVTYHNFTVVDAINLGSELTILDTGKKVELHPIRPNLVCTSKTPKEGITGKLIYARGVYSKILRRGLKR
;
A
#
# COMPACT_ATOMS: atom_id res chain seq x y z
N MET A 1 14.51 -56.92 46.48
CA MET A 1 14.92 -55.74 45.68
C MET A 1 14.30 -55.66 44.28
N TRP A 2 13.98 -56.78 43.61
CA TRP A 2 13.39 -56.76 42.25
C TRP A 2 11.98 -56.15 42.19
N ARG A 3 11.10 -56.47 43.15
CA ARG A 3 9.72 -55.96 43.20
C ARG A 3 9.63 -54.42 43.30
N ILE A 4 10.52 -53.79 44.07
CA ILE A 4 10.54 -52.33 44.26
C ILE A 4 11.04 -51.61 43.00
N ARG A 5 12.05 -52.19 42.32
CA ARG A 5 12.55 -51.67 41.04
C ARG A 5 11.52 -51.78 39.92
N SER A 6 10.75 -52.87 39.88
CA SER A 6 9.65 -53.04 38.93
C SER A 6 8.49 -52.08 39.17
N ILE A 7 8.11 -51.83 40.43
CA ILE A 7 7.07 -50.85 40.78
C ILE A 7 7.52 -49.44 40.39
N PHE A 8 8.79 -49.09 40.65
CA PHE A 8 9.34 -47.79 40.26
C PHE A 8 9.36 -47.60 38.73
N LEU A 9 9.72 -48.64 37.97
CA LEU A 9 9.73 -48.59 36.51
C LEU A 9 8.31 -48.40 35.93
N VAL A 10 7.32 -49.09 36.50
CA VAL A 10 5.90 -48.98 36.09
C VAL A 10 5.35 -47.59 36.43
N MET A 11 5.72 -47.01 37.56
CA MET A 11 5.32 -45.64 37.94
C MET A 11 5.93 -44.59 36.98
N VAL A 12 7.20 -44.76 36.59
CA VAL A 12 7.85 -43.86 35.61
C VAL A 12 7.21 -43.98 34.23
N LEU A 13 6.91 -45.21 33.77
CA LEU A 13 6.18 -45.44 32.52
C LEU A 13 4.76 -44.84 32.55
N ALA A 14 4.04 -44.96 33.67
CA ALA A 14 2.71 -44.37 33.84
C ALA A 14 2.74 -42.83 33.78
N VAL A 15 3.76 -42.21 34.37
CA VAL A 15 3.95 -40.75 34.30
C VAL A 15 4.27 -40.32 32.86
N ILE A 16 5.14 -41.03 32.15
CA ILE A 16 5.49 -40.70 30.75
C ILE A 16 4.26 -40.86 29.83
N LEU A 17 3.46 -41.92 30.00
CA LEU A 17 2.21 -42.10 29.25
C LEU A 17 1.17 -41.00 29.58
N SER A 18 1.07 -40.56 30.84
CA SER A 18 0.14 -39.50 31.23
C SER A 18 0.48 -38.14 30.60
N VAL A 19 1.77 -37.84 30.40
CA VAL A 19 2.24 -36.60 29.78
C VAL A 19 1.94 -36.58 28.26
N SER A 20 2.06 -37.72 27.57
CA SER A 20 1.75 -37.82 26.13
C SER A 20 0.26 -37.66 25.81
N ILE A 21 -0.64 -38.05 26.72
CA ILE A 21 -2.09 -37.87 26.53
C ILE A 21 -2.47 -36.39 26.68
N ALA A 22 -1.81 -35.65 27.59
CA ALA A 22 -2.07 -34.22 27.79
C ALA A 22 -1.70 -33.37 26.56
N SER A 23 -0.64 -33.73 25.82
CA SER A 23 -0.24 -33.06 24.58
C SER A 23 -1.24 -33.24 23.43
N SER A 24 -2.11 -34.24 23.51
CA SER A 24 -3.11 -34.57 22.48
C SER A 24 -4.45 -33.84 22.69
N LEU A 25 -4.65 -33.20 23.84
CA LEU A 25 -5.89 -32.47 24.19
C LEU A 25 -5.78 -30.96 24.04
N VAL A 26 -4.60 -30.44 23.69
CA VAL A 26 -4.42 -29.05 23.19
C VAL A 26 -4.43 -29.06 21.66
N VAL A 27 -5.38 -29.79 21.07
CA VAL A 27 -5.90 -29.40 19.76
C VAL A 27 -6.92 -28.33 20.06
N GLY A 28 -6.43 -27.10 20.17
CA GLY A 28 -7.28 -25.93 20.12
C GLY A 28 -8.20 -26.10 18.91
N SER A 29 -9.50 -26.06 19.16
CA SER A 29 -10.51 -25.97 18.12
C SER A 29 -10.15 -24.73 17.30
N ASN A 30 -9.43 -24.93 16.20
CA ASN A 30 -9.38 -23.97 15.10
C ASN A 30 -10.80 -23.91 14.59
N LYS A 31 -11.63 -23.08 15.25
CA LYS A 31 -12.76 -22.50 14.57
C LYS A 31 -12.11 -21.78 13.39
N THR A 32 -12.26 -22.37 12.22
CA THR A 32 -12.12 -21.65 10.97
C THR A 32 -13.04 -20.46 11.15
N GLU A 33 -12.48 -19.31 11.50
CA GLU A 33 -13.19 -18.05 11.40
C GLU A 33 -13.38 -17.89 9.89
N GLU A 34 -14.52 -18.39 9.39
CA GLU A 34 -15.12 -17.81 8.21
C GLU A 34 -15.11 -16.31 8.48
N VAL A 35 -14.30 -15.59 7.70
CA VAL A 35 -14.38 -14.15 7.62
C VAL A 35 -15.77 -13.86 7.04
N LYS A 36 -16.77 -13.81 7.92
CA LYS A 36 -18.06 -13.21 7.62
C LYS A 36 -17.73 -11.80 7.22
N GLN A 37 -17.91 -11.51 5.93
CA GLN A 37 -18.03 -10.15 5.44
C GLN A 37 -18.98 -9.45 6.42
N ILE A 38 -18.45 -8.47 7.15
CA ILE A 38 -19.15 -7.75 8.21
C ILE A 38 -20.44 -7.18 7.59
N SER A 39 -21.54 -7.85 7.91
CA SER A 39 -22.75 -7.34 8.59
C SER A 39 -23.16 -5.93 8.15
N SER A 40 -24.42 -5.76 7.77
CA SER A 40 -24.93 -4.55 7.12
C SER A 40 -24.60 -3.30 7.94
N LEU A 41 -24.61 -2.12 7.31
CA LEU A 41 -24.42 -0.83 8.00
C LEU A 41 -25.28 -0.71 9.28
N ASP A 42 -26.42 -1.40 9.32
CA ASP A 42 -27.32 -1.49 10.48
C ASP A 42 -26.68 -2.20 11.69
N ASP A 43 -25.89 -3.26 11.47
CA ASP A 43 -25.19 -3.98 12.55
C ASP A 43 -24.07 -3.12 13.15
N LEU A 44 -23.40 -2.30 12.32
CA LEU A 44 -22.41 -1.32 12.78
C LEU A 44 -23.09 -0.14 13.51
N GLU A 45 -24.27 0.28 13.05
CA GLU A 45 -25.09 1.32 13.67
C GLU A 45 -25.62 0.87 15.05
N ALA A 46 -26.03 -0.39 15.18
CA ALA A 46 -26.45 -0.98 16.44
C ALA A 46 -25.28 -1.12 17.44
N ALA A 47 -24.10 -1.53 16.97
CA ALA A 47 -22.92 -1.68 17.81
C ALA A 47 -22.32 -0.33 18.26
N TYR A 48 -22.39 0.70 17.41
CA TYR A 48 -21.85 2.03 17.69
C TYR A 48 -22.83 3.14 17.30
N PRO A 49 -23.91 3.36 18.08
CA PRO A 49 -24.92 4.38 17.79
C PRO A 49 -24.35 5.81 17.70
N SER A 50 -23.22 6.05 18.36
CA SER A 50 -22.49 7.32 18.33
C SER A 50 -21.76 7.59 17.01
N LEU A 51 -21.49 6.57 16.19
CA LEU A 51 -20.67 6.68 14.99
C LEU A 51 -21.31 7.58 13.93
N LYS A 52 -22.63 7.46 13.74
CA LYS A 52 -23.39 8.32 12.81
C LYS A 52 -23.34 9.79 13.19
N LYS A 53 -23.29 10.09 14.49
CA LYS A 53 -23.12 11.45 15.02
C LYS A 53 -21.67 11.92 14.96
N ALA A 54 -20.72 11.00 15.01
CA ALA A 54 -19.29 11.31 14.98
C ALA A 54 -18.78 11.65 13.57
N VAL A 55 -19.41 11.13 12.51
CA VAL A 55 -19.03 11.44 11.13
C VAL A 55 -19.54 12.82 10.72
N ASN A 56 -18.61 13.76 10.57
CA ASN A 56 -18.90 15.10 10.07
C ASN A 56 -18.48 15.22 8.59
N ILE A 57 -19.47 15.28 7.70
CA ILE A 57 -19.24 15.35 6.24
C ILE A 57 -18.55 16.64 5.81
N THR A 58 -18.75 17.74 6.53
CA THR A 58 -18.05 19.01 6.26
C THR A 58 -16.55 18.84 6.49
N LEU A 59 -16.14 18.21 7.59
CA LEU A 59 -14.72 17.93 7.86
C LEU A 59 -14.12 16.96 6.83
N VAL A 60 -14.89 15.93 6.41
CA VAL A 60 -14.46 15.02 5.33
C VAL A 60 -14.13 15.81 4.06
N LYS A 61 -15.00 16.75 3.69
CA LYS A 61 -14.79 17.61 2.52
C LYS A 61 -13.53 18.45 2.66
N GLU A 62 -13.30 19.07 3.81
CA GLU A 62 -12.10 19.86 4.08
C GLU A 62 -10.81 19.03 3.95
N HIS A 63 -10.80 17.81 4.48
CA HIS A 63 -9.68 16.88 4.32
C HIS A 63 -9.45 16.52 2.84
N MET A 64 -10.53 16.25 2.09
CA MET A 64 -10.44 15.96 0.66
C MET A 64 -9.89 17.14 -0.15
N GLU A 65 -10.33 18.36 0.17
CA GLU A 65 -9.85 19.59 -0.44
C GLU A 65 -8.34 19.79 -0.15
N PHE A 66 -7.89 19.53 1.08
CA PHE A 66 -6.48 19.56 1.39
C PHE A 66 -5.67 18.54 0.56
N PHE A 67 -6.06 17.26 0.57
CA PHE A 67 -5.28 16.20 -0.09
C PHE A 67 -5.29 16.28 -1.62
N SER A 68 -6.37 16.80 -2.22
CA SER A 68 -6.45 16.98 -3.68
C SER A 68 -5.54 18.10 -4.18
N ASN A 69 -5.22 19.08 -3.34
CA ASN A 69 -4.33 20.20 -3.68
C ASN A 69 -2.83 19.86 -3.62
N LEU A 70 -2.42 18.69 -3.09
CA LEU A 70 -1.01 18.32 -2.89
C LEU A 70 -0.26 17.85 -4.16
N ARG A 71 -0.87 17.93 -5.36
CA ARG A 71 -0.37 17.28 -6.58
C ARG A 71 -0.17 15.76 -6.36
N SER A 72 0.94 15.19 -6.84
CA SER A 72 1.24 13.76 -6.65
C SER A 72 1.53 13.45 -5.18
N ARG A 73 0.79 12.48 -4.63
CA ARG A 73 1.01 11.89 -3.30
C ARG A 73 1.67 10.51 -3.36
N ALA A 74 2.21 10.13 -4.53
CA ALA A 74 3.00 8.91 -4.68
C ALA A 74 4.28 8.96 -3.83
N VAL A 75 4.82 7.79 -3.49
CA VAL A 75 5.98 7.69 -2.59
C VAL A 75 7.16 8.48 -3.16
N GLY A 76 7.87 9.20 -2.28
CA GLY A 76 9.03 10.02 -2.66
C GLY A 76 8.70 11.41 -3.22
N TYR A 77 7.42 11.73 -3.49
CA TYR A 77 7.02 13.08 -3.90
C TYR A 77 6.76 13.99 -2.69
N GLU A 78 6.92 15.31 -2.88
CA GLU A 78 6.67 16.31 -1.83
C GLU A 78 5.24 16.22 -1.26
N GLY A 79 4.24 15.97 -2.12
CA GLY A 79 2.85 15.81 -1.71
C GLY A 79 2.64 14.62 -0.78
N ASN A 80 3.45 13.56 -0.88
CA ASN A 80 3.41 12.43 0.04
C ASN A 80 3.89 12.83 1.44
N ARG A 81 5.00 13.57 1.52
CA ARG A 81 5.53 14.09 2.80
C ARG A 81 4.52 15.03 3.47
N LYS A 82 3.94 15.97 2.71
CA LYS A 82 2.93 16.90 3.22
C LYS A 82 1.66 16.20 3.67
N ALA A 83 1.23 15.13 2.98
CA ALA A 83 0.09 14.33 3.40
C ALA A 83 0.36 13.62 4.74
N ALA A 84 1.54 13.03 4.92
CA ALA A 84 1.94 12.39 6.17
C ALA A 84 2.04 13.39 7.33
N GLU A 85 2.57 14.59 7.06
CA GLU A 85 2.61 15.71 8.00
C GLU A 85 1.20 16.15 8.43
N TYR A 86 0.29 16.32 7.48
CA TYR A 86 -1.10 16.69 7.77
C TYR A 86 -1.81 15.66 8.65
N ILE A 87 -1.68 14.37 8.34
CA ILE A 87 -2.30 13.29 9.11
C ILE A 87 -1.76 13.28 10.54
N TYR A 88 -0.44 13.38 10.69
CA TYR A 88 0.21 13.46 11.99
C TYR A 88 -0.33 14.62 12.82
N GLN A 89 -0.41 15.82 12.24
CA GLN A 89 -0.95 17.00 12.94
C GLN A 89 -2.43 16.85 13.29
N LYS A 90 -3.26 16.29 12.39
CA LYS A 90 -4.67 16.03 12.68
C LYS A 90 -4.86 15.02 13.80
N PHE A 91 -4.04 13.98 13.86
CA PHE A 91 -4.10 13.02 14.97
C PHE A 91 -3.76 13.67 16.31
N LEU A 92 -2.75 14.53 16.37
CA LEU A 92 -2.43 15.30 17.57
C LEU A 92 -3.57 16.28 17.93
N GLU A 93 -4.11 17.00 16.95
CA GLU A 93 -5.24 17.93 17.12
C GLU A 93 -6.47 17.22 17.71
N TYR A 94 -6.71 15.97 17.34
CA TYR A 94 -7.82 15.15 17.85
C TYR A 94 -7.51 14.46 19.19
N GLY A 95 -6.36 14.74 19.79
CA GLY A 95 -5.99 14.25 21.12
C GLY A 95 -5.47 12.81 21.14
N LEU A 96 -5.06 12.26 19.99
CA LEU A 96 -4.38 10.96 19.98
C LEU A 96 -3.01 11.09 20.64
N THR A 97 -2.65 10.08 21.42
CA THR A 97 -1.34 9.98 22.08
C THR A 97 -0.45 8.97 21.34
N ASN A 98 0.87 9.09 21.53
CA ASN A 98 1.85 8.19 20.93
C ASN A 98 1.80 8.12 19.39
N VAL A 99 1.56 9.26 18.74
CA VAL A 99 1.58 9.37 17.27
C VAL A 99 3.04 9.46 16.81
N THR A 100 3.47 8.56 15.93
CA THR A 100 4.87 8.50 15.43
C THR A 100 4.93 8.19 13.94
N TYR A 101 5.98 8.64 13.27
CA TYR A 101 6.29 8.19 11.91
C TYR A 101 6.97 6.83 11.92
N HIS A 102 6.54 5.95 11.03
CA HIS A 102 7.25 4.71 10.71
C HIS A 102 7.85 4.83 9.31
N ASN A 103 9.17 5.03 9.25
CA ASN A 103 9.89 5.20 8.00
C ASN A 103 10.33 3.86 7.44
N PHE A 104 10.24 3.71 6.12
CA PHE A 104 10.74 2.56 5.38
C PHE A 104 11.27 3.02 4.03
N THR A 105 12.15 2.21 3.43
CA THR A 105 12.79 2.52 2.15
C THR A 105 12.26 1.60 1.07
N VAL A 106 11.82 2.19 -0.05
CA VAL A 106 11.37 1.47 -1.25
C VAL A 106 11.95 2.11 -2.50
N VAL A 107 12.08 1.32 -3.55
CA VAL A 107 12.45 1.81 -4.88
C VAL A 107 11.18 2.19 -5.63
N ASP A 108 11.12 3.42 -6.13
CA ASP A 108 10.04 3.90 -6.98
C ASP A 108 10.58 4.81 -8.09
N ALA A 109 9.80 5.00 -9.15
CA ALA A 109 10.15 5.87 -10.26
C ALA A 109 9.68 7.31 -9.99
N ILE A 110 10.64 8.21 -9.76
CA ILE A 110 10.38 9.64 -9.54
C ILE A 110 10.49 10.41 -10.86
N ASN A 111 9.43 11.12 -11.22
CA ASN A 111 9.42 12.06 -12.33
C ASN A 111 10.08 13.37 -11.89
N LEU A 112 11.25 13.67 -12.45
CA LEU A 112 12.02 14.90 -12.19
C LEU A 112 11.66 16.05 -13.15
N GLY A 113 10.62 15.87 -13.97
CA GLY A 113 10.22 16.81 -15.01
C GLY A 113 10.46 16.25 -16.40
N SER A 114 9.63 16.67 -17.35
CA SER A 114 9.75 16.33 -18.77
C SER A 114 9.16 17.48 -19.58
N GLU A 115 9.85 17.90 -20.64
CA GLU A 115 9.46 19.06 -21.43
C GLU A 115 9.62 18.74 -22.92
N LEU A 116 8.66 19.19 -23.72
CA LEU A 116 8.72 19.25 -25.18
C LEU A 116 8.94 20.70 -25.60
N THR A 117 9.92 20.94 -26.47
CA THR A 117 10.11 22.25 -27.11
C THR A 117 9.75 22.18 -28.58
N ILE A 118 8.87 23.07 -29.04
CA ILE A 118 8.52 23.24 -30.45
C ILE A 118 9.54 24.20 -31.07
N LEU A 119 10.48 23.66 -31.86
CA LEU A 119 11.64 24.42 -32.35
C LEU A 119 11.27 25.68 -33.15
N ASP A 120 10.25 25.61 -34.02
CA ASP A 120 9.85 26.72 -34.88
C ASP A 120 9.30 27.94 -34.11
N THR A 121 8.79 27.72 -32.90
CA THR A 121 8.14 28.76 -32.07
C THR A 121 8.83 29.01 -30.74
N GLY A 122 9.75 28.14 -30.34
CA GLY A 122 10.33 28.11 -29.00
C GLY A 122 9.34 27.71 -27.88
N LYS A 123 8.09 27.36 -28.21
CA LYS A 123 7.07 27.04 -27.20
C LYS A 123 7.43 25.77 -26.45
N LYS A 124 7.41 25.86 -25.12
CA LYS A 124 7.60 24.74 -24.20
C LYS A 124 6.27 24.17 -23.74
N VAL A 125 6.19 22.84 -23.66
CA VAL A 125 5.01 22.11 -23.20
C VAL A 125 5.48 21.08 -22.17
N GLU A 126 4.89 21.12 -20.98
CA GLU A 126 5.15 20.11 -19.96
C GLU A 126 4.61 18.74 -20.43
N LEU A 127 5.43 17.71 -20.27
CA LEU A 127 5.05 16.33 -20.55
C LEU A 127 4.80 15.59 -19.24
N HIS A 128 3.71 14.83 -19.20
CA HIS A 128 3.40 13.93 -18.10
C HIS A 128 3.67 12.49 -18.54
N PRO A 129 4.82 11.90 -18.16
CA PRO A 129 5.16 10.54 -18.53
C PRO A 129 4.17 9.55 -17.91
N ILE A 130 3.89 8.47 -18.65
CA ILE A 130 3.08 7.37 -18.15
C ILE A 130 3.83 6.71 -16.99
N ARG A 131 3.08 6.28 -15.97
CA ARG A 131 3.63 5.50 -14.87
C ARG A 131 4.33 4.25 -15.43
N PRO A 132 5.62 4.05 -15.15
CA PRO A 132 6.34 2.92 -15.69
C PRO A 132 5.85 1.60 -15.07
N ASN A 133 6.01 0.52 -15.82
CA ASN A 133 5.91 -0.82 -15.25
C ASN A 133 7.22 -1.10 -14.49
N LEU A 134 7.16 -1.10 -13.16
CA LEU A 134 8.32 -1.20 -12.27
C LEU A 134 9.35 -0.09 -12.57
N VAL A 135 10.62 -0.46 -12.77
CA VAL A 135 11.77 0.46 -12.87
C VAL A 135 12.12 0.89 -14.30
N CYS A 136 11.30 0.57 -15.30
CA CYS A 136 11.54 0.96 -16.69
C CYS A 136 11.07 2.41 -16.95
N THR A 137 11.85 3.40 -16.52
CA THR A 137 11.47 4.81 -16.62
C THR A 137 11.36 5.29 -18.06
N SER A 138 10.35 6.11 -18.35
CA SER A 138 10.23 6.89 -19.59
C SER A 138 11.31 7.98 -19.65
N LYS A 139 12.56 7.61 -19.92
CA LYS A 139 13.73 8.49 -19.88
C LYS A 139 14.39 8.61 -21.25
N THR A 140 14.72 9.83 -21.64
CA THR A 140 15.57 10.14 -22.80
C THR A 140 17.06 10.13 -22.42
N PRO A 141 17.99 10.08 -23.40
CA PRO A 141 19.38 10.46 -23.17
C PRO A 141 19.50 11.86 -22.53
N LYS A 142 20.66 12.17 -21.96
CA LYS A 142 20.89 13.45 -21.24
C LYS A 142 20.74 14.66 -22.18
N GLU A 143 21.12 14.47 -23.43
CA GLU A 143 21.02 15.41 -24.54
C GLU A 143 19.59 15.55 -25.11
N GLY A 144 18.64 14.73 -24.65
CA GLY A 144 17.26 14.72 -25.14
C GLY A 144 17.08 13.98 -26.47
N ILE A 145 15.90 14.13 -27.07
CA ILE A 145 15.56 13.58 -28.40
C ILE A 145 14.95 14.70 -29.24
N THR A 146 15.45 14.89 -30.45
CA THR A 146 14.96 15.90 -31.40
C THR A 146 14.51 15.22 -32.70
N GLY A 147 13.36 15.62 -33.24
CA GLY A 147 12.85 15.08 -34.49
C GLY A 147 11.49 15.64 -34.89
N LYS A 148 10.99 15.18 -36.03
CA LYS A 148 9.65 15.55 -36.52
C LYS A 148 8.58 14.83 -35.69
N LEU A 149 7.58 15.57 -35.22
CA LEU A 149 6.44 15.00 -34.51
C LEU A 149 5.43 14.42 -35.51
N ILE A 150 5.09 13.15 -35.35
CA ILE A 150 4.13 12.44 -36.22
C ILE A 150 2.99 11.90 -35.35
N TYR A 151 1.76 12.30 -35.65
CA TYR A 151 0.57 11.72 -34.99
C TYR A 151 0.24 10.36 -35.61
N ALA A 152 0.46 9.29 -34.84
CA ALA A 152 0.44 7.93 -35.37
C ALA A 152 -0.89 7.17 -35.19
N ARG A 153 -1.96 7.85 -34.74
CA ARG A 153 -3.36 7.38 -34.66
C ARG A 153 -3.53 5.93 -34.17
N GLY A 154 -2.85 5.58 -33.07
CA GLY A 154 -3.20 4.45 -32.21
C GLY A 154 -3.21 3.06 -32.87
N VAL A 155 -2.19 2.68 -33.63
CA VAL A 155 -1.90 1.25 -33.91
C VAL A 155 -0.39 1.04 -33.96
N TYR A 156 0.18 0.56 -32.85
CA TYR A 156 1.62 0.33 -32.69
C TYR A 156 2.21 -0.58 -33.79
N SER A 157 1.43 -1.56 -34.28
CA SER A 157 1.87 -2.52 -35.30
C SER A 157 2.00 -1.95 -36.72
N LYS A 158 1.33 -0.84 -37.06
CA LYS A 158 1.41 -0.23 -38.41
C LYS A 158 2.60 0.72 -38.56
N ILE A 159 3.08 1.30 -37.46
CA ILE A 159 4.18 2.28 -37.45
C ILE A 159 5.51 1.56 -37.72
N LEU A 160 5.76 0.45 -37.02
CA LEU A 160 6.99 -0.35 -37.18
C LEU A 160 7.16 -0.88 -38.61
N ARG A 161 6.06 -1.16 -39.32
CA ARG A 161 6.10 -1.65 -40.71
C ARG A 161 6.39 -0.56 -41.75
N ARG A 162 6.15 0.72 -41.42
CA ARG A 162 6.34 1.84 -42.36
C ARG A 162 7.61 2.66 -42.10
N GLY A 163 8.23 2.54 -40.92
CA GLY A 163 9.29 3.45 -40.45
C GLY A 163 10.67 2.83 -40.22
N LEU A 164 11.11 1.89 -41.07
CA LEU A 164 12.51 1.41 -41.12
C LEU A 164 13.02 1.32 -42.58
N LYS A 165 12.61 2.27 -43.42
CA LYS A 165 13.39 2.65 -44.60
C LYS A 165 13.88 4.07 -44.34
N ARG A 166 15.21 4.16 -44.33
CA ARG A 166 16.07 5.28 -43.91
C ARG A 166 15.58 6.66 -44.33
#